data_AF-D9XX25-F1
#
_entry.id   AF-D9XX25-F1
#
_cell.length_a   1.000
_cell.length_b   1.000
_cell.length_c   1.000
_cell.angle_alpha   90.00
_cell.angle_beta   90.00
_cell.angle_gamma   90.00
#
_symmetry.space_group_name_H-M   'P 1'
#
loop_
_entity.id
_entity.type
_entity.pdbx_description
1 polymer ?
#
loop_
_entity_poly.entity_id
_entity_poly.type
_entity_poly.pdbx_seq_one_letter_code
_entity_poly.pdbx_strand_id
1 'polypeptide(L)'
;ARGRGAGRPSWPTEDTTWCCGGTRAGLLVRFDAAGGDAGGRGGKNRSAPVLVVASAGLGTLNVTELTSRELRGRGLGLLGVVIGSWPAEPDLASRCNLLDLSDVTGAPLLGAVPAGAGALGPAGFRTSAPHWLAPRLEGTWDAETFRVREAP
;
A
#
# COMPACT_ATOMS: atom_id res chain seq x y z
N ALA A 1 -45.93 -17.35 -19.17
CA ALA A 1 -45.72 -16.61 -17.90
C ALA A 1 -44.64 -17.30 -17.09
N ARG A 2 -43.81 -16.51 -16.37
CA ARG A 2 -42.77 -16.86 -15.37
C ARG A 2 -41.32 -16.49 -15.77
N GLY A 3 -40.94 -15.27 -15.35
CA GLY A 3 -39.73 -14.91 -14.59
C GLY A 3 -38.35 -15.34 -15.10
N ARG A 4 -37.58 -14.37 -15.63
CA ARG A 4 -36.12 -14.45 -15.73
C ARG A 4 -35.52 -14.24 -14.33
N GLY A 5 -34.89 -15.27 -13.77
CA GLY A 5 -34.10 -15.18 -12.55
C GLY A 5 -32.75 -14.52 -12.84
N ALA A 6 -32.33 -13.62 -11.95
CA ALA A 6 -31.05 -12.92 -11.99
C ALA A 6 -29.88 -13.92 -11.96
N GLY A 7 -28.97 -13.80 -12.93
CA GLY A 7 -27.74 -14.57 -13.01
C GLY A 7 -26.80 -14.19 -11.86
N ARG A 8 -26.42 -15.18 -11.05
CA ARG A 8 -25.36 -15.06 -10.05
C ARG A 8 -24.01 -14.96 -10.79
N PRO A 9 -23.13 -14.00 -10.49
CA PRO A 9 -21.79 -14.02 -11.05
C PRO A 9 -21.00 -15.20 -10.46
N SER A 10 -20.43 -16.01 -11.34
CA SER A 10 -19.51 -17.10 -11.03
C SER A 10 -18.12 -16.52 -10.72
N TRP A 11 -17.69 -16.65 -9.47
CA TRP A 11 -16.32 -16.31 -9.05
C TRP A 11 -15.37 -17.48 -9.35
N PRO A 12 -14.19 -17.26 -9.93
CA PRO A 12 -13.16 -18.29 -9.99
C PRO A 12 -12.57 -18.52 -8.59
N THR A 13 -12.48 -19.79 -8.18
CA THR A 13 -12.23 -20.23 -6.81
C THR A 13 -10.77 -20.48 -6.43
N GLU A 14 -9.76 -20.20 -7.26
CA GLU A 14 -8.40 -20.67 -6.96
C GLU A 14 -7.35 -19.60 -7.26
N ASP A 15 -6.41 -19.43 -6.33
CA ASP A 15 -5.26 -18.51 -6.31
C ASP A 15 -5.48 -17.01 -6.04
N THR A 16 -6.33 -16.67 -5.07
CA THR A 16 -6.19 -15.38 -4.38
C THR A 16 -6.29 -15.55 -2.88
N THR A 17 -5.15 -15.81 -2.23
CA THR A 17 -5.08 -15.74 -0.76
C THR A 17 -4.98 -14.27 -0.35
N TRP A 18 -6.13 -13.68 -0.03
CA TRP A 18 -6.23 -12.39 0.63
C TRP A 18 -5.98 -12.59 2.13
N CYS A 19 -4.85 -12.14 2.65
CA CYS A 19 -4.68 -12.00 4.11
C CYS A 19 -5.14 -10.61 4.54
N CYS A 20 -6.44 -10.41 4.66
CA CYS A 20 -6.97 -9.31 5.46
C CYS A 20 -6.83 -9.69 6.94
N GLY A 21 -5.68 -9.37 7.55
CA GLY A 21 -5.52 -9.49 8.99
C GLY A 21 -6.41 -8.48 9.71
N GLY A 22 -7.37 -8.97 10.49
CA GLY A 22 -8.19 -8.13 11.35
C GLY A 22 -7.35 -7.21 12.25
N THR A 23 -7.86 -5.99 12.42
CA THR A 23 -7.53 -4.99 13.46
C THR A 23 -6.16 -4.31 13.51
N ARG A 24 -5.17 -4.56 12.65
CA ARG A 24 -3.95 -3.72 12.57
C ARG A 24 -3.10 -3.92 11.30
N ALA A 25 -3.68 -4.49 10.24
CA ALA A 25 -2.90 -5.04 9.14
C ALA A 25 -2.52 -4.02 8.07
N GLY A 26 -1.26 -4.10 7.66
CA GLY A 26 -0.82 -3.51 6.42
C GLY A 26 -1.41 -4.23 5.20
N LEU A 27 -1.72 -3.47 4.15
CA LEU A 27 -2.24 -4.00 2.89
C LEU A 27 -1.08 -4.37 1.97
N LEU A 28 -1.10 -5.58 1.39
CA LEU A 28 -0.15 -6.01 0.38
C LEU A 28 -0.74 -5.76 -1.01
N VAL A 29 -0.04 -4.98 -1.84
CA VAL A 29 -0.45 -4.71 -3.22
C VAL A 29 0.67 -5.18 -4.14
N ARG A 30 0.33 -6.06 -5.10
CA ARG A 30 1.24 -6.36 -6.21
C ARG A 30 1.26 -5.14 -7.13
N PHE A 31 2.42 -4.53 -7.30
CA PHE A 31 2.61 -3.42 -8.22
C PHE A 31 3.19 -3.96 -9.53
N ASP A 32 2.47 -3.78 -10.64
CA ASP A 32 3.02 -3.95 -11.98
C ASP A 32 3.16 -2.55 -12.60
N ALA A 33 4.40 -2.16 -12.92
CA ALA A 33 4.69 -0.88 -13.57
C ALA A 33 4.18 -0.85 -15.01
N ALA A 34 3.93 -2.01 -15.61
CA ALA A 34 3.09 -2.09 -16.78
C ALA A 34 1.65 -2.07 -16.28
N GLY A 35 0.95 -0.94 -16.44
CA GLY A 35 -0.47 -0.83 -16.11
C GLY A 35 -1.28 -1.96 -16.77
N GLY A 36 -1.46 -3.05 -16.01
CA GLY A 36 -2.15 -4.26 -16.42
C GLY A 36 -3.52 -4.23 -15.79
N ASP A 37 -4.52 -4.17 -16.65
CA ASP A 37 -5.92 -4.41 -16.32
C ASP A 37 -6.08 -5.60 -15.35
N ALA A 38 -7.01 -5.45 -14.41
CA ALA A 38 -7.57 -6.59 -13.69
C ALA A 38 -8.35 -7.47 -14.68
N GLY A 39 -7.64 -8.22 -15.53
CA GLY A 39 -8.25 -8.95 -16.64
C GLY A 39 -7.34 -9.39 -17.79
N GLY A 40 -6.02 -9.51 -17.64
CA GLY A 40 -5.13 -9.89 -18.74
C GLY A 40 -4.50 -11.28 -18.62
N ARG A 41 -5.08 -12.30 -19.27
CA ARG A 41 -4.49 -13.64 -19.42
C ARG A 41 -3.22 -13.58 -20.29
N GLY A 42 -2.10 -14.08 -19.77
CA GLY A 42 -1.03 -14.67 -20.57
C GLY A 42 0.38 -14.15 -20.32
N GLY A 43 1.20 -14.96 -19.64
CA GLY A 43 2.66 -14.84 -19.71
C GLY A 43 3.37 -14.97 -18.37
N LYS A 44 3.85 -16.19 -18.08
CA LYS A 44 4.98 -16.53 -17.20
C LYS A 44 5.19 -15.62 -15.97
N ASN A 45 4.73 -16.10 -14.82
CA ASN A 45 5.25 -15.83 -13.47
C ASN A 45 6.33 -14.73 -13.38
N ARG A 46 5.95 -13.47 -13.62
CA ARG A 46 6.80 -12.34 -13.28
C ARG A 46 6.51 -12.08 -11.82
N SER A 47 7.52 -12.30 -10.98
CA SER A 47 7.51 -11.84 -9.59
C SER A 47 7.30 -10.32 -9.66
N ALA A 48 6.05 -9.89 -9.51
CA ALA A 48 5.72 -8.47 -9.51
C ALA A 48 6.14 -7.94 -8.13
N PRO A 49 6.86 -6.82 -8.08
CA PRO A 49 7.31 -6.29 -6.82
C PRO A 49 6.10 -5.94 -5.93
N VAL A 50 6.25 -6.17 -4.64
CA VAL A 50 5.20 -5.99 -3.63
C VAL A 50 5.35 -4.61 -3.01
N LEU A 51 4.25 -3.88 -2.88
CA LEU A 51 4.15 -2.65 -2.10
C LEU A 51 3.44 -2.97 -0.78
N VAL A 52 4.04 -2.58 0.34
CA VAL A 52 3.44 -2.73 1.67
C VAL A 52 2.80 -1.41 2.08
N VAL A 53 1.52 -1.42 2.43
CA VAL A 53 0.87 -0.28 3.05
C VAL A 53 0.96 -0.43 4.56
N ALA A 54 1.52 0.54 5.26
CA ALA A 54 1.69 0.56 6.72
C ALA A 54 0.74 1.55 7.40
N SER A 55 0.42 1.34 8.67
CA SER A 55 -0.19 2.38 9.51
C SER A 55 0.88 3.35 10.03
N ALA A 56 0.50 4.57 10.42
CA ALA A 56 1.43 5.51 11.06
C ALA A 56 1.67 5.18 12.55
N GLY A 57 0.65 4.63 13.23
CA GLY A 57 0.64 4.48 14.69
C GLY A 57 1.37 3.25 15.24
N LEU A 58 1.25 3.07 16.56
CA LEU A 58 1.91 2.00 17.31
C LEU A 58 1.64 0.59 16.77
N GLY A 59 2.69 -0.24 16.79
CA GLY A 59 2.67 -1.61 16.30
C GLY A 59 2.99 -1.75 14.82
N THR A 60 3.06 -0.63 14.08
CA THR A 60 3.37 -0.64 12.64
C THR A 60 4.74 -1.23 12.34
N LEU A 61 5.79 -0.84 13.08
CA LEU A 61 7.17 -1.29 12.83
C LEU A 61 7.29 -2.81 12.87
N ASN A 62 6.75 -3.45 13.92
CA ASN A 62 6.78 -4.92 14.05
C ASN A 62 6.01 -5.62 12.93
N VAL A 63 4.82 -5.12 12.58
CA VAL A 63 4.02 -5.69 11.50
C VAL A 63 4.75 -5.56 10.16
N THR A 64 5.34 -4.40 9.88
CA THR A 64 6.06 -4.14 8.63
C THR A 64 7.38 -4.90 8.53
N GLU A 65 8.11 -5.05 9.64
CA GLU A 65 9.36 -5.83 9.71
C GLU A 65 9.08 -7.30 9.42
N LEU A 66 8.15 -7.93 10.16
CA LEU A 66 7.76 -9.32 9.94
C LEU A 66 7.26 -9.56 8.52
N THR A 67 6.47 -8.63 7.98
CA THR A 67 5.99 -8.70 6.60
C THR A 67 7.15 -8.65 5.61
N SER A 68 8.10 -7.73 5.78
CA SER A 68 9.27 -7.61 4.90
C SER A 68 10.16 -8.86 4.94
N ARG A 69 10.31 -9.46 6.13
CA ARG A 69 11.06 -10.70 6.34
C ARG A 69 10.40 -11.88 5.63
N GLU A 70 9.08 -12.00 5.73
CA GLU A 70 8.33 -13.05 5.06
C GLU A 70 8.41 -12.93 3.53
N LEU A 71 8.26 -11.71 2.99
CA LEU A 71 8.45 -11.45 1.56
C LEU A 71 9.84 -11.88 1.09
N ARG A 72 10.89 -11.51 1.85
CA ARG A 72 12.27 -11.90 1.56
C ARG A 72 12.46 -13.42 1.64
N GLY A 73 11.89 -14.08 2.64
CA GLY A 73 11.93 -15.54 2.80
C GLY A 73 11.28 -16.30 1.64
N ARG A 74 10.29 -15.68 0.98
CA ARG A 74 9.61 -16.22 -0.20
C ARG A 74 10.25 -15.80 -1.53
N GLY A 75 11.36 -15.05 -1.51
CA GLY A 75 11.99 -14.52 -2.73
C GLY A 75 11.15 -13.46 -3.45
N LEU A 76 10.22 -12.80 -2.76
CA LEU A 76 9.41 -11.72 -3.29
C LEU A 76 10.12 -10.38 -3.07
N GLY A 77 10.25 -9.58 -4.13
CA GLY A 77 10.85 -8.25 -4.04
C GLY A 77 9.89 -7.26 -3.37
N LEU A 78 10.35 -6.60 -2.32
CA LEU A 78 9.64 -5.47 -1.70
C LEU A 78 10.03 -4.17 -2.43
N LEU A 79 9.08 -3.56 -3.14
CA LEU A 79 9.26 -2.29 -3.85
C LEU A 79 9.55 -1.15 -2.88
N GLY A 80 8.80 -1.13 -1.76
CA GLY A 80 8.80 -0.07 -0.77
C GLY A 80 7.57 -0.13 0.13
N VAL A 81 7.45 0.88 0.99
CA VAL A 81 6.37 1.04 1.95
C VAL A 81 5.59 2.32 1.66
N VAL A 82 4.27 2.32 1.85
CA VAL A 82 3.44 3.53 1.84
C VAL A 82 2.69 3.62 3.16
N ILE A 83 2.67 4.78 3.81
CA ILE A 83 1.78 4.99 4.95
C ILE A 83 0.38 5.25 4.41
N GLY A 84 -0.57 4.34 4.70
CA GLY A 84 -1.91 4.37 4.11
C GLY A 84 -2.84 5.43 4.70
N SER A 85 -2.48 6.00 5.85
CA SER A 85 -3.24 7.07 6.51
C SER A 85 -2.32 7.84 7.46
N TRP A 86 -1.84 8.99 7.02
CA TRP A 86 -1.05 9.94 7.79
C TRP A 86 -1.96 10.97 8.47
N PRO A 87 -1.96 11.06 9.82
CA PRO A 87 -2.82 12.01 10.53
C PRO A 87 -2.39 13.46 10.27
N ALA A 88 -3.34 14.40 10.32
CA ALA A 88 -3.04 15.84 10.24
C ALA A 88 -2.23 16.33 11.44
N GLU A 89 -2.42 15.71 12.61
CA GLU A 89 -1.68 15.97 13.83
C GLU A 89 -1.01 14.66 14.28
N PRO A 90 0.18 14.32 13.77
CA PRO A 90 0.89 13.10 14.14
C PRO A 90 1.44 13.21 15.56
N ASP A 91 1.15 12.19 16.36
CA ASP A 91 1.75 11.99 17.68
C ASP A 91 3.23 11.60 17.58
N LEU A 92 3.93 11.61 18.72
CA LEU A 92 5.35 11.26 18.78
C LEU A 92 5.61 9.86 18.21
N ALA A 93 4.71 8.89 18.49
CA ALA A 93 4.83 7.54 17.97
C ALA A 93 4.81 7.53 16.43
N SER A 94 3.90 8.27 15.80
CA SER A 94 3.79 8.37 14.35
C SER A 94 5.04 8.99 13.73
N ARG A 95 5.59 10.03 14.35
CA ARG A 95 6.82 10.69 13.90
C ARG A 95 8.05 9.79 14.04
N CYS A 96 8.19 9.08 15.17
CA CYS A 96 9.27 8.11 15.33
C CYS A 96 9.17 6.97 14.31
N ASN A 97 7.97 6.40 14.15
CA ASN A 97 7.75 5.32 13.18
C ASN A 97 8.09 5.75 11.74
N LEU A 98 7.79 6.99 11.35
CA LEU A 98 8.13 7.53 10.03
C LEU A 98 9.65 7.46 9.74
N LEU A 99 10.48 7.72 10.76
CA LEU A 99 11.93 7.66 10.65
C LEU A 99 12.43 6.22 10.54
N ASP A 100 11.84 5.31 11.30
CA ASP A 100 12.32 3.93 11.44
C ASP A 100 11.79 2.97 10.35
N LEU A 101 10.68 3.30 9.68
CA LEU A 101 10.00 2.41 8.73
C LEU A 101 10.90 1.89 7.60
N SER A 102 11.77 2.74 7.05
CA SER A 102 12.69 2.31 5.99
C SER A 102 13.77 1.37 6.50
N ASP A 103 14.25 1.60 7.73
CA ASP A 103 15.33 0.82 8.32
C ASP A 103 14.84 -0.58 8.69
N VAL A 104 13.66 -0.68 9.33
CA VAL A 104 13.10 -1.97 9.75
C VAL A 104 12.64 -2.84 8.59
N THR A 105 12.24 -2.23 7.46
CA THR A 105 11.82 -2.98 6.27
C THR A 105 12.95 -3.24 5.28
N GLY A 106 14.05 -2.48 5.37
CA GLY A 106 15.11 -2.46 4.36
C GLY A 106 14.62 -1.99 2.99
N ALA A 107 13.55 -1.19 2.95
CA ALA A 107 12.89 -0.73 1.73
C ALA A 107 12.55 0.76 1.81
N PRO A 108 12.50 1.47 0.68
CA PRO A 108 12.23 2.90 0.68
C PRO A 108 10.78 3.19 1.08
N LEU A 109 10.57 4.30 1.77
CA LEU A 109 9.24 4.90 1.91
C LEU A 109 8.88 5.58 0.58
N LEU A 110 7.75 5.18 0.00
CA LEU A 110 7.27 5.61 -1.33
C LEU A 110 6.01 6.46 -1.27
N GLY A 111 5.52 6.79 -0.09
CA GLY A 111 4.39 7.70 0.04
C GLY A 111 3.79 7.74 1.43
N ALA A 112 2.97 8.76 1.63
CA ALA A 112 2.15 8.94 2.82
C ALA A 112 0.81 9.56 2.39
N VAL A 113 -0.25 8.76 2.46
CA VAL A 113 -1.61 9.16 2.08
C VAL A 113 -2.25 9.89 3.27
N PRO A 114 -2.77 11.11 3.11
CA PRO A 114 -3.44 11.83 4.19
C PRO A 114 -4.65 11.08 4.73
N ALA A 115 -4.85 11.13 6.05
CA ALA A 115 -6.07 10.67 6.68
C ALA A 115 -7.29 11.35 6.04
N GLY A 116 -8.34 10.57 5.76
CA GLY A 116 -9.54 11.07 5.08
C GLY A 116 -9.45 11.14 3.55
N ALA A 117 -8.33 10.76 2.93
CA ALA A 117 -8.22 10.73 1.46
C ALA A 117 -9.32 9.88 0.78
N GLY A 118 -9.78 8.81 1.43
CA GLY A 118 -10.87 7.96 0.92
C GLY A 118 -12.25 8.63 0.90
N ALA A 119 -12.41 9.78 1.57
CA ALA A 119 -13.65 10.58 1.52
C ALA A 119 -13.66 11.61 0.39
N LEU A 120 -12.54 11.80 -0.31
CA LEU A 120 -12.46 12.74 -1.43
C LEU A 120 -13.30 12.25 -2.61
N GLY A 121 -14.01 13.18 -3.25
CA GLY A 121 -14.65 12.91 -4.53
C GLY A 121 -13.61 12.59 -5.62
N PRO A 122 -14.00 11.90 -6.71
CA PRO A 122 -13.06 11.40 -7.72
C PRO A 122 -12.16 12.47 -8.36
N ALA A 123 -12.64 13.71 -8.51
CA ALA A 123 -11.84 14.81 -9.02
C ALA A 123 -10.78 15.26 -8.00
N GLY A 124 -11.17 15.49 -6.75
CA GLY A 124 -10.25 15.88 -5.67
C GLY A 124 -9.21 14.82 -5.36
N PHE A 125 -9.58 13.54 -5.43
CA PHE A 125 -8.65 12.43 -5.27
C PHE A 125 -7.61 12.41 -6.40
N ARG A 126 -8.04 12.50 -7.67
CA ARG A 126 -7.12 12.47 -8.83
C ARG A 126 -6.14 13.64 -8.86
N THR A 127 -6.59 14.83 -8.46
CA THR A 127 -5.72 16.00 -8.38
C THR A 127 -4.71 15.87 -7.23
N SER A 128 -5.10 15.30 -6.09
CA SER A 128 -4.26 15.25 -4.90
C SER A 128 -3.32 14.03 -4.85
N ALA A 129 -3.73 12.88 -5.40
CA ALA A 129 -3.02 11.61 -5.28
C ALA A 129 -1.55 11.64 -5.75
N PRO A 130 -1.18 12.33 -6.84
CA PRO A 130 0.22 12.46 -7.24
C PRO A 130 1.10 13.06 -6.13
N HIS A 131 0.56 13.94 -5.28
CA HIS A 131 1.32 14.58 -4.21
C HIS A 131 1.52 13.71 -2.95
N TRP A 132 0.97 12.49 -2.93
CA TRP A 132 1.10 11.56 -1.80
C TRP A 132 2.07 10.41 -2.08
N LEU A 133 2.44 10.21 -3.34
CA LEU A 133 3.22 9.08 -3.82
C LEU A 133 4.52 9.52 -4.49
N ALA A 134 5.58 8.74 -4.32
CA ALA A 134 6.89 9.02 -4.88
C ALA A 134 6.89 8.87 -6.42
N PRO A 135 7.89 9.43 -7.13
CA PRO A 135 8.01 9.28 -8.59
C PRO A 135 8.04 7.82 -9.09
N ARG A 136 8.50 6.88 -8.25
CA ARG A 136 8.46 5.44 -8.55
C ARG A 136 7.03 4.87 -8.66
N LEU A 137 6.06 5.58 -8.11
CA LEU A 137 4.62 5.29 -8.16
C LEU A 137 3.87 6.40 -8.93
N GLU A 138 4.55 7.06 -9.87
CA GLU A 138 3.98 8.09 -10.77
C GLU A 138 3.49 9.37 -10.05
N GLY A 139 3.98 9.64 -8.85
CA GLY A 139 3.69 10.87 -8.12
C GLY A 139 4.85 11.86 -8.06
N THR A 140 4.72 12.87 -7.20
CA THR A 140 5.65 13.99 -7.00
C THR A 140 6.10 14.12 -5.54
N TRP A 141 5.72 13.19 -4.67
CA TRP A 141 6.06 13.23 -3.25
C TRP A 141 7.52 12.87 -3.01
N ASP A 142 8.14 13.52 -2.02
CA ASP A 142 9.54 13.29 -1.64
C ASP A 142 9.65 12.86 -0.17
N ALA A 143 10.37 11.77 0.06
CA ALA A 143 10.49 11.17 1.39
C ALA A 143 11.32 12.01 2.35
N GLU A 144 12.38 12.65 1.86
CA GLU A 144 13.28 13.45 2.69
C GLU A 144 12.57 14.73 3.15
N THR A 145 11.96 15.46 2.22
CA THR A 145 11.14 16.65 2.50
C THR A 145 10.02 16.33 3.48
N PHE A 146 9.35 15.20 3.31
CA PHE A 146 8.30 14.76 4.23
C PHE A 146 8.85 14.47 5.64
N ARG A 147 9.97 13.76 5.75
CA ARG A 147 10.63 13.49 7.04
C ARG A 147 11.06 14.76 7.76
N VAL A 148 11.64 15.72 7.04
CA VAL A 148 12.06 17.01 7.62
C VAL A 148 10.85 17.78 8.13
N ARG A 149 9.73 17.81 7.39
CA ARG A 149 8.50 18.50 7.82
C ARG A 149 7.88 17.88 9.08
N GLU A 150 7.92 16.56 9.17
CA GLU A 150 7.26 15.80 10.24
C GLU A 150 8.21 15.44 11.39
N ALA A 151 9.46 15.91 11.36
CA ALA A 151 10.42 15.68 12.42
C ALA A 151 9.86 16.21 13.78
N PRO A 152 10.16 15.54 14.91
CA PRO A 152 9.73 15.97 16.24
C PRO A 152 10.06 17.42 16.57
#